data_AF-A0A2E3TWC5-F1
#
_entry.id   AF-A0A2E3TWC5-F1
#
_cell.length_a   1.000
_cell.length_b   1.000
_cell.length_c   1.000
_cell.angle_alpha   90.00
_cell.angle_beta   90.00
_cell.angle_gamma   90.00
#
_symmetry.space_group_name_H-M   'P 1'
#
loop_
_entity.id
_entity.type
_entity.pdbx_description
1 polymer ?
#
loop_
_entity_poly.entity_id
_entity_poly.type
_entity_poly.pdbx_seq_one_letter_code
_entity_poly.pdbx_strand_id
1 'polypeptide(L)'
;MTNINKAITATIRSISEKKNLIFSFNNKMTKVKGNTVFLPNTNLLKKKIDIKNYRGVADFLALKIKYHNDAIYEKFKPNNNLSREIFDTLEETRIVTLGSIYMKGIASNLRSRVEFFCKSNQFNKIKKRSNSQITHAVKLLLSEYFLKEKLPKNTLSFIKLWKPIIIPLIIDNLLEIKKELNNQKKFSKQSLEIIKKIKKF
;
A
#
# COMPACT_ATOMS: atom_id res chain seq x y z
N MET A 1 -10.81 25.89 7.85
CA MET A 1 -9.94 24.84 7.26
C MET A 1 -8.49 25.33 7.31
N THR A 2 -7.58 24.60 7.95
CA THR A 2 -6.16 24.99 8.09
C THR A 2 -5.45 25.06 6.73
N ASN A 3 -4.30 25.76 6.63
CA ASN A 3 -3.51 25.80 5.39
C ASN A 3 -3.08 24.38 4.94
N ILE A 4 -2.79 23.49 5.89
CA ILE A 4 -2.49 22.08 5.62
C ILE A 4 -3.70 21.36 5.01
N ASN A 5 -4.90 21.54 5.58
CA ASN A 5 -6.12 20.92 5.04
C ASN A 5 -6.43 21.37 3.61
N LYS A 6 -6.21 22.66 3.30
CA LYS A 6 -6.37 23.20 1.95
C LYS A 6 -5.39 22.53 0.97
N ALA A 7 -4.10 22.46 1.34
CA ALA A 7 -3.08 21.82 0.52
C ALA A 7 -3.38 20.34 0.27
N ILE A 8 -3.77 19.59 1.31
CA ILE A 8 -4.11 18.17 1.21
C ILE A 8 -5.34 17.96 0.32
N THR A 9 -6.37 18.79 0.46
CA THR A 9 -7.58 18.74 -0.36
C THR A 9 -7.25 18.97 -1.84
N ALA A 10 -6.43 19.98 -2.14
CA ALA A 10 -5.98 20.28 -3.50
C ALA A 10 -5.17 19.12 -4.10
N THR A 11 -4.23 18.56 -3.34
CA THR A 11 -3.44 17.39 -3.75
C THR A 11 -4.33 16.20 -4.10
N ILE A 12 -5.28 15.85 -3.23
CA ILE A 12 -6.15 14.70 -3.45
C ILE A 12 -7.02 14.93 -4.69
N ARG A 13 -7.64 16.10 -4.84
CA ARG A 13 -8.46 16.41 -6.04
C ARG A 13 -7.65 16.38 -7.33
N SER A 14 -6.43 16.93 -7.30
CA SER A 14 -5.55 16.99 -8.47
C SER A 14 -5.11 15.60 -8.91
N ILE A 15 -4.52 14.81 -8.01
CA ILE A 15 -4.01 13.47 -8.33
C ILE A 15 -5.15 12.51 -8.67
N SER A 16 -6.29 12.61 -7.97
CA SER A 16 -7.44 11.72 -8.21
C SER A 16 -8.28 12.08 -9.43
N GLU A 17 -8.09 13.27 -9.99
CA GLU A 17 -8.92 13.85 -11.07
C GLU A 17 -10.42 13.95 -10.72
N LYS A 18 -10.78 13.89 -9.43
CA LYS A 18 -12.16 14.04 -8.95
C LYS A 18 -12.38 15.38 -8.25
N LYS A 19 -13.15 16.26 -8.91
CA LYS A 19 -13.48 17.60 -8.38
C LYS A 19 -14.50 17.55 -7.23
N ASN A 20 -15.49 16.67 -7.32
CA ASN A 20 -16.66 16.64 -6.43
C ASN A 20 -16.42 15.85 -5.12
N LEU A 21 -15.18 15.83 -4.63
CA LEU A 21 -14.82 15.20 -3.36
C LEU A 21 -15.18 16.10 -2.18
N ILE A 22 -15.81 15.49 -1.16
CA ILE A 22 -16.14 16.10 0.12
C ILE A 22 -15.11 15.65 1.16
N PHE A 23 -14.57 16.57 1.95
CA PHE A 23 -13.52 16.26 2.93
C PHE A 23 -14.04 16.46 4.35
N SER A 24 -14.00 15.38 5.14
CA SER A 24 -14.31 15.41 6.57
C SER A 24 -13.03 15.24 7.38
N PHE A 25 -12.65 16.27 8.11
CA PHE A 25 -11.52 16.23 9.06
C PHE A 25 -12.02 15.86 10.45
N ASN A 26 -11.11 15.49 11.36
CA ASN A 26 -11.38 15.04 12.74
C ASN A 26 -11.89 13.60 12.88
N ASN A 27 -11.56 12.73 11.92
CA ASN A 27 -11.91 11.32 11.99
C ASN A 27 -10.79 10.49 12.64
N LYS A 28 -11.16 9.46 13.41
CA LYS A 28 -10.18 8.53 13.99
C LYS A 28 -9.45 7.69 12.93
N MET A 29 -10.09 7.46 11.79
CA MET A 29 -9.59 6.59 10.72
C MET A 29 -9.65 7.29 9.37
N THR A 30 -8.67 6.98 8.52
CA THR A 30 -8.58 7.43 7.14
C THR A 30 -9.37 6.47 6.24
N LYS A 31 -10.39 6.95 5.53
CA LYS A 31 -11.15 6.12 4.58
C LYS A 31 -11.82 6.97 3.50
N VAL A 32 -12.22 6.31 2.42
CA VAL A 32 -13.08 6.89 1.37
C VAL A 32 -14.41 6.16 1.40
N LYS A 33 -15.54 6.87 1.37
CA LYS A 33 -16.88 6.30 1.24
C LYS A 33 -17.66 7.15 0.24
N GLY A 34 -18.00 6.58 -0.92
CA GLY A 34 -18.56 7.34 -2.03
C GLY A 34 -17.63 8.48 -2.42
N ASN A 35 -18.13 9.72 -2.41
CA ASN A 35 -17.35 10.92 -2.69
C ASN A 35 -16.75 11.59 -1.44
N THR A 36 -16.93 10.99 -0.26
CA THR A 36 -16.44 11.57 1.00
C THR A 36 -15.12 10.94 1.43
N VAL A 37 -14.11 11.79 1.63
CA VAL A 37 -12.78 11.45 2.14
C VAL A 37 -12.72 11.83 3.62
N PHE A 38 -12.51 10.84 4.48
CA PHE A 38 -12.39 11.01 5.93
C PHE A 38 -10.91 11.02 6.30
N LEU A 39 -10.50 12.08 7.00
CA LEU A 39 -9.12 12.32 7.39
C LEU A 39 -9.00 12.68 8.88
N PRO A 40 -7.89 12.30 9.55
CA PRO A 40 -7.57 12.75 10.89
C PRO A 40 -7.36 14.25 10.98
N ASN A 41 -7.53 14.78 12.19
CA ASN A 41 -7.25 16.18 12.48
C ASN A 41 -5.76 16.49 12.24
N THR A 42 -5.48 17.60 11.57
CA THR A 42 -4.11 18.08 11.31
C THR A 42 -3.52 18.91 12.44
N ASN A 43 -4.31 19.32 13.44
CA ASN A 43 -3.86 20.22 14.52
C ASN A 43 -2.69 19.64 15.34
N LEU A 44 -2.50 18.33 15.32
CA LEU A 44 -1.43 17.64 16.04
C LEU A 44 -0.16 17.42 15.19
N LEU A 45 -0.16 17.81 13.91
CA LEU A 45 1.00 17.67 13.02
C LEU A 45 2.04 18.75 13.33
N LYS A 46 2.88 18.50 14.34
CA LYS A 46 3.90 19.45 14.81
C LYS A 46 5.27 19.20 14.19
N LYS A 47 5.65 17.94 13.94
CA LYS A 47 6.98 17.59 13.42
C LYS A 47 6.93 17.44 11.90
N LYS A 48 8.05 17.76 11.23
CA LYS A 48 8.21 17.56 9.77
C LYS A 48 7.89 16.13 9.34
N ILE A 49 8.27 15.14 10.15
CA ILE A 49 8.00 13.73 9.87
C ILE A 49 6.49 13.39 9.91
N ASP A 50 5.74 14.02 10.81
CA ASP A 50 4.29 13.81 10.92
C ASP A 50 3.59 14.35 9.67
N ILE A 51 4.01 15.52 9.20
CA ILE A 51 3.51 16.13 7.96
C ILE A 51 3.84 15.24 6.76
N LYS A 52 5.07 14.71 6.68
CA LYS A 52 5.48 13.81 5.57
C LYS A 52 4.64 12.53 5.56
N ASN A 53 4.42 11.92 6.72
CA ASN A 53 3.57 10.73 6.85
C ASN A 53 2.12 11.02 6.46
N TYR A 54 1.57 12.16 6.91
CA TYR A 54 0.21 12.58 6.56
C TYR A 54 0.07 12.81 5.04
N ARG A 55 1.07 13.41 4.41
CA ARG A 55 1.13 13.54 2.94
C ARG A 55 1.19 12.18 2.24
N GLY A 56 1.96 11.23 2.74
CA GLY A 56 1.99 9.87 2.20
C GLY A 56 0.63 9.16 2.26
N VAL A 57 -0.13 9.39 3.32
CA VAL A 57 -1.52 8.92 3.41
C VAL A 57 -2.41 9.63 2.38
N ALA A 58 -2.32 10.95 2.26
CA ALA A 58 -3.12 11.71 1.30
C ALA A 58 -2.83 11.32 -0.15
N ASP A 59 -1.55 11.19 -0.51
CA ASP A 59 -1.12 10.77 -1.85
C ASP A 59 -1.66 9.36 -2.15
N PHE A 60 -1.55 8.42 -1.20
CA PHE A 60 -2.13 7.09 -1.37
C PHE A 60 -3.64 7.12 -1.56
N LEU A 61 -4.39 7.92 -0.80
CA LEU A 61 -5.84 8.06 -0.95
C LEU A 61 -6.19 8.61 -2.33
N ALA A 62 -5.43 9.60 -2.82
CA ALA A 62 -5.65 10.16 -4.14
C ALA A 62 -5.43 9.13 -5.25
N LEU A 63 -4.34 8.35 -5.15
CA LEU A 63 -4.06 7.25 -6.06
C LEU A 63 -5.13 6.15 -5.99
N LYS A 64 -5.61 5.82 -4.78
CA LYS A 64 -6.68 4.85 -4.60
C LYS A 64 -7.96 5.32 -5.31
N ILE A 65 -8.35 6.57 -5.13
CA ILE A 65 -9.53 7.14 -5.81
C ILE A 65 -9.39 7.09 -7.33
N LYS A 66 -8.17 7.28 -7.86
CA LYS A 66 -7.89 7.24 -9.30
C LYS A 66 -7.89 5.83 -9.89
N TYR A 67 -7.19 4.91 -9.23
CA TYR A 67 -6.82 3.62 -9.83
C TYR A 67 -7.61 2.43 -9.31
N HIS A 68 -8.39 2.59 -8.23
CA HIS A 68 -9.16 1.51 -7.62
C HIS A 68 -10.63 1.55 -8.03
N ASN A 69 -11.13 0.41 -8.46
CA ASN A 69 -12.54 0.13 -8.71
C ASN A 69 -13.06 -0.85 -7.64
N ASP A 70 -13.95 -0.36 -6.78
CA ASP A 70 -14.50 -1.12 -5.66
C ASP A 70 -15.29 -2.35 -6.12
N ALA A 71 -16.05 -2.24 -7.22
CA ALA A 71 -16.86 -3.35 -7.73
C ALA A 71 -16.00 -4.52 -8.25
N ILE A 72 -14.89 -4.22 -8.92
CA ILE A 72 -13.91 -5.23 -9.33
C ILE A 72 -13.27 -5.85 -8.09
N TYR A 73 -12.83 -5.03 -7.14
CA TYR A 73 -12.21 -5.53 -5.91
C TYR A 73 -13.14 -6.48 -5.13
N GLU A 74 -14.40 -6.09 -4.89
CA GLU A 74 -15.37 -6.92 -4.17
C GLU A 74 -15.64 -8.25 -4.87
N LYS A 75 -15.66 -8.26 -6.21
CA LYS A 75 -15.85 -9.49 -7.00
C LYS A 75 -14.72 -10.52 -6.82
N PHE A 76 -13.48 -10.06 -6.60
CA PHE A 76 -12.31 -10.95 -6.50
C PHE A 76 -11.80 -11.12 -5.06
N LYS A 77 -12.29 -10.33 -4.11
CA LYS A 77 -11.83 -10.35 -2.72
C LYS A 77 -11.98 -11.76 -2.11
N PRO A 78 -10.90 -12.35 -1.57
CA PRO A 78 -10.99 -13.63 -0.87
C PRO A 78 -11.81 -13.58 0.42
N ASN A 79 -12.48 -14.69 0.73
CA ASN A 79 -13.25 -14.86 1.97
C ASN A 79 -12.36 -15.11 3.19
N ASN A 80 -11.26 -15.84 3.02
CA ASN A 80 -10.32 -16.18 4.10
C ASN A 80 -9.45 -14.96 4.46
N ASN A 81 -9.34 -14.66 5.77
CA ASN A 81 -8.65 -13.47 6.28
C ASN A 81 -7.20 -13.33 5.77
N LEU A 82 -6.39 -14.39 5.89
CA LEU A 82 -5.00 -14.38 5.43
C LEU A 82 -4.92 -14.09 3.92
N SER A 83 -5.78 -14.75 3.13
CA SER A 83 -5.83 -14.58 1.68
C SER A 83 -6.25 -13.15 1.31
N ARG A 84 -7.19 -12.57 2.07
CA ARG A 84 -7.66 -11.21 1.90
C ARG A 84 -6.56 -10.20 2.21
N GLU A 85 -5.81 -10.37 3.29
CA GLU A 85 -4.69 -9.47 3.63
C GLU A 85 -3.60 -9.45 2.54
N ILE A 86 -3.30 -10.60 1.94
CA ILE A 86 -2.36 -10.69 0.82
C ILE A 86 -2.95 -10.02 -0.43
N PHE A 87 -4.23 -10.24 -0.72
CA PHE A 87 -4.93 -9.61 -1.84
C PHE A 87 -4.94 -8.08 -1.72
N ASP A 88 -5.24 -7.57 -0.52
CA ASP A 88 -5.23 -6.15 -0.20
C ASP A 88 -3.83 -5.57 -0.41
N THR A 89 -2.80 -6.29 0.05
CA THR A 89 -1.39 -5.90 -0.12
C THR A 89 -0.99 -5.81 -1.60
N LEU A 90 -1.43 -6.76 -2.42
CA LEU A 90 -1.19 -6.76 -3.87
C LEU A 90 -1.87 -5.56 -4.54
N GLU A 91 -3.12 -5.28 -4.19
CA GLU A 91 -3.87 -4.14 -4.72
C GLU A 91 -3.28 -2.80 -4.25
N GLU A 92 -2.91 -2.67 -2.98
CA GLU A 92 -2.19 -1.48 -2.49
C GLU A 92 -0.90 -1.27 -3.29
N THR A 93 -0.15 -2.33 -3.52
CA THR A 93 1.12 -2.26 -4.26
C THR A 93 0.87 -1.83 -5.70
N ARG A 94 -0.15 -2.38 -6.39
CA ARG A 94 -0.54 -1.94 -7.74
C ARG A 94 -0.80 -0.43 -7.80
N ILE A 95 -1.62 0.08 -6.88
CA ILE A 95 -1.98 1.50 -6.79
C ILE A 95 -0.73 2.37 -6.59
N VAL A 96 0.12 1.97 -5.65
CA VAL A 96 1.37 2.67 -5.31
C VAL A 96 2.34 2.66 -6.49
N THR A 97 2.48 1.53 -7.20
CA THR A 97 3.33 1.40 -8.38
C THR A 97 2.86 2.32 -9.51
N LEU A 98 1.56 2.31 -9.83
CA LEU A 98 0.99 3.20 -10.86
C LEU A 98 1.27 4.69 -10.56
N GLY A 99 1.11 5.09 -9.29
CA GLY A 99 1.40 6.46 -8.87
C GLY A 99 2.88 6.81 -8.88
N SER A 100 3.75 5.86 -8.53
CA SER A 100 5.19 6.11 -8.37
C SER A 100 5.94 6.18 -9.70
N ILE A 101 5.40 5.63 -10.79
CA ILE A 101 6.03 5.66 -12.12
C ILE A 101 6.25 7.11 -12.60
N TYR A 102 5.28 8.00 -12.35
CA TYR A 102 5.29 9.37 -12.91
C TYR A 102 5.56 10.47 -11.87
N MET A 103 5.50 10.16 -10.57
CA MET A 103 5.49 11.17 -9.51
C MET A 103 6.54 10.88 -8.43
N LYS A 104 7.79 11.30 -8.67
CA LYS A 104 8.93 11.10 -7.74
C LYS A 104 8.64 11.60 -6.32
N GLY A 105 7.90 12.71 -6.18
CA GLY A 105 7.48 13.23 -4.87
C GLY A 105 6.52 12.30 -4.13
N ILE A 106 5.59 11.68 -4.84
CA ILE A 106 4.68 10.67 -4.29
C ILE A 106 5.45 9.42 -3.88
N ALA A 107 6.38 8.96 -4.72
CA ALA A 107 7.24 7.83 -4.38
C ALA A 107 7.98 8.06 -3.04
N SER A 108 8.54 9.26 -2.83
CA SER A 108 9.19 9.63 -1.56
C SER A 108 8.25 9.62 -0.36
N ASN A 109 7.00 10.05 -0.52
CA ASN A 109 6.02 10.05 0.57
C ASN A 109 5.51 8.62 0.87
N LEU A 110 5.28 7.80 -0.17
CA LEU A 110 4.91 6.39 -0.03
C LEU A 110 6.03 5.57 0.62
N ARG A 111 7.29 5.86 0.30
CA ARG A 111 8.45 5.28 0.97
C ARG A 111 8.43 5.53 2.48
N SER A 112 8.12 6.76 2.92
CA SER A 112 8.03 7.06 4.35
C SER A 112 6.92 6.28 5.05
N ARG A 113 5.83 5.90 4.36
CA ARG A 113 4.81 4.98 4.89
C ARG A 113 5.38 3.57 5.10
N VAL A 114 6.20 3.06 4.18
CA VAL A 114 6.89 1.76 4.33
C VAL A 114 7.91 1.82 5.46
N GLU A 115 8.70 2.88 5.57
CA GLU A 115 9.66 3.09 6.65
C GLU A 115 8.97 3.12 8.03
N PHE A 116 7.84 3.83 8.14
CA PHE A 116 7.03 3.85 9.36
C PHE A 116 6.50 2.46 9.72
N PHE A 117 5.98 1.73 8.73
CA PHE A 117 5.51 0.36 8.93
C PHE A 117 6.64 -0.58 9.42
N CYS A 118 7.83 -0.50 8.82
CA CYS A 118 8.99 -1.27 9.25
C CYS A 118 9.42 -0.95 10.69
N LYS A 119 9.43 0.34 11.04
CA LYS A 119 9.81 0.79 12.39
C LYS A 119 8.82 0.31 13.45
N SER A 120 7.53 0.42 13.18
CA SER A 120 6.47 0.04 14.12
C SER A 120 6.45 -1.47 14.42
N ASN A 121 6.82 -2.31 13.44
CA ASN A 121 6.85 -3.76 13.60
C ASN A 121 8.17 -4.32 14.17
N GLN A 122 9.21 -3.49 14.33
CA GLN A 122 10.50 -3.88 14.94
C GLN A 122 11.09 -5.16 14.34
N PHE A 123 11.04 -5.29 13.00
CA PHE A 123 11.45 -6.49 12.27
C PHE A 123 12.89 -6.95 12.57
N ASN A 124 13.78 -6.05 12.95
CA ASN A 124 15.14 -6.35 13.38
C ASN A 124 15.22 -7.27 14.60
N LYS A 125 14.19 -7.32 15.45
CA LYS A 125 14.16 -8.16 16.66
C LYS A 125 13.71 -9.60 16.37
N ILE A 126 13.19 -9.87 15.17
CA ILE A 126 12.68 -11.19 14.80
C ILE A 126 13.84 -12.07 14.33
N LYS A 127 14.07 -13.19 15.03
CA LYS A 127 15.14 -14.16 14.72
C LYS A 127 14.67 -15.47 14.10
N LYS A 128 13.38 -15.79 14.21
CA LYS A 128 12.77 -17.02 13.68
C LYS A 128 11.45 -16.70 12.99
N ARG A 129 11.11 -17.50 11.98
CA ARG A 129 9.84 -17.40 11.24
C ARG A 129 8.68 -17.84 12.11
N SER A 130 7.54 -17.20 11.91
CA SER A 130 6.24 -17.60 12.44
C SER A 130 5.16 -17.36 11.39
N ASN A 131 4.16 -18.23 11.30
CA ASN A 131 3.07 -18.10 10.32
C ASN A 131 2.33 -16.76 10.44
N SER A 132 2.28 -16.16 11.63
CA SER A 132 1.68 -14.83 11.84
C SER A 132 2.41 -13.69 11.11
N GLN A 133 3.62 -13.92 10.61
CA GLN A 133 4.45 -12.91 9.95
C GLN A 133 4.32 -12.91 8.43
N ILE A 134 3.63 -13.90 7.85
CA ILE A 134 3.65 -14.15 6.42
C ILE A 134 3.10 -12.95 5.63
N THR A 135 2.06 -12.27 6.12
CA THR A 135 1.46 -11.11 5.46
C THR A 135 2.40 -9.91 5.46
N HIS A 136 3.11 -9.69 6.56
CA HIS A 136 4.17 -8.69 6.63
C HIS A 136 5.34 -8.99 5.69
N ALA A 137 5.76 -10.25 5.61
CA ALA A 137 6.83 -10.67 4.69
C ALA A 137 6.43 -10.45 3.23
N VAL A 138 5.24 -10.90 2.85
CA VAL A 138 4.68 -10.69 1.50
C VAL A 138 4.61 -9.21 1.17
N LYS A 139 4.08 -8.37 2.07
CA LYS A 139 4.00 -6.91 1.87
C LYS A 139 5.34 -6.27 1.57
N LEU A 140 6.37 -6.61 2.33
CA LEU A 140 7.70 -6.02 2.13
C LEU A 140 8.37 -6.52 0.86
N LEU A 141 8.24 -7.82 0.53
CA LEU A 141 8.79 -8.40 -0.69
C LEU A 141 8.13 -7.82 -1.94
N LEU A 142 6.80 -7.67 -1.94
CA LEU A 142 6.07 -7.03 -3.03
C LEU A 142 6.47 -5.55 -3.16
N SER A 143 6.58 -4.83 -2.05
CA SER A 143 7.02 -3.43 -2.06
C SER A 143 8.42 -3.28 -2.67
N GLU A 144 9.38 -4.11 -2.25
CA GLU A 144 10.75 -4.13 -2.81
C GLU A 144 10.72 -4.43 -4.32
N TYR A 145 9.96 -5.45 -4.73
CA TYR A 145 9.91 -5.90 -6.13
C TYR A 145 9.28 -4.86 -7.07
N PHE A 146 8.12 -4.32 -6.70
CA PHE A 146 7.35 -3.43 -7.57
C PHE A 146 7.87 -2.00 -7.57
N LEU A 147 8.30 -1.50 -6.41
CA LEU A 147 8.81 -0.13 -6.28
C LEU A 147 10.28 -0.02 -6.69
N LYS A 148 10.99 -1.14 -6.79
CA LYS A 148 12.44 -1.20 -7.08
C LYS A 148 13.26 -0.37 -6.08
N GLU A 149 12.75 -0.21 -4.86
CA GLU A 149 13.43 0.51 -3.79
C GLU A 149 13.96 -0.44 -2.74
N LYS A 150 15.15 -0.13 -2.20
CA LYS A 150 15.74 -0.89 -1.11
C LYS A 150 14.91 -0.69 0.16
N LEU A 151 14.55 -1.79 0.81
CA LEU A 151 13.92 -1.77 2.13
C LEU A 151 14.87 -1.15 3.18
N PRO A 152 14.32 -0.58 4.27
CA PRO A 152 15.11 -0.06 5.37
C PRO A 152 16.09 -1.09 5.95
N LYS A 153 17.31 -0.67 6.29
CA LYS A 153 18.38 -1.56 6.79
C LYS A 153 17.93 -2.42 7.98
N ASN A 154 17.11 -1.87 8.87
CA ASN A 154 16.56 -2.56 10.05
C ASN A 154 15.49 -3.63 9.70
N THR A 155 15.22 -3.89 8.43
CA THR A 155 14.25 -4.91 7.98
C THR A 155 14.94 -6.09 7.29
N LEU A 156 16.24 -5.96 6.98
CA LEU A 156 16.96 -6.93 6.16
C LEU A 156 17.07 -8.31 6.81
N SER A 157 17.23 -8.40 8.13
CA SER A 157 17.29 -9.69 8.84
C SER A 157 15.99 -10.48 8.69
N PHE A 158 14.85 -9.81 8.83
CA PHE A 158 13.53 -10.40 8.65
C PHE A 158 13.30 -10.87 7.20
N ILE A 159 13.69 -10.06 6.22
CA ILE A 159 13.58 -10.42 4.79
C ILE A 159 14.48 -11.60 4.45
N LYS A 160 15.68 -11.68 5.02
CA LYS A 160 16.59 -12.82 4.84
C LYS A 160 15.96 -14.15 5.29
N LEU A 161 15.06 -14.13 6.28
CA LEU A 161 14.34 -15.33 6.72
C LEU A 161 13.27 -15.78 5.71
N TRP A 162 12.55 -14.84 5.10
CA TRP A 162 11.35 -15.12 4.31
C TRP A 162 11.58 -15.15 2.79
N LYS A 163 12.51 -14.34 2.28
CA LYS A 163 12.79 -14.21 0.85
C LYS A 163 13.12 -15.53 0.16
N PRO A 164 13.98 -16.41 0.74
CA PRO A 164 14.31 -17.71 0.13
C PRO A 164 13.13 -18.67 0.01
N ILE A 165 12.01 -18.38 0.69
CA ILE A 165 10.84 -19.26 0.75
C ILE A 165 9.74 -18.72 -0.14
N ILE A 166 9.44 -17.43 -0.02
CA ILE A 166 8.33 -16.82 -0.74
C ILE A 166 8.69 -16.57 -2.20
N ILE A 167 9.87 -16.01 -2.49
CA ILE A 167 10.21 -15.58 -3.86
C ILE A 167 10.20 -16.74 -4.86
N PRO A 168 10.82 -17.91 -4.58
CA PRO A 168 10.78 -19.03 -5.52
C PRO A 168 9.37 -19.51 -5.86
N LEU A 169 8.41 -19.32 -4.95
CA LEU A 169 7.01 -19.74 -5.17
C LEU A 169 6.24 -18.83 -6.13
N ILE A 170 6.63 -17.56 -6.25
CA ILE A 170 5.80 -16.52 -6.88
C ILE A 170 6.53 -15.69 -7.93
N ILE A 171 7.84 -15.86 -8.15
CA ILE A 171 8.63 -14.97 -9.01
C ILE A 171 8.09 -14.87 -10.44
N ASP A 172 7.70 -15.98 -11.05
CA ASP A 172 7.13 -16.01 -12.40
C ASP A 172 5.77 -15.30 -12.43
N ASN A 173 4.95 -15.52 -11.41
CA ASN A 173 3.67 -14.81 -11.26
C ASN A 173 3.88 -13.30 -11.08
N LEU A 174 4.95 -12.87 -10.40
CA LEU A 174 5.29 -11.46 -10.24
C LEU A 174 5.70 -10.81 -11.57
N LEU A 175 6.39 -11.54 -12.45
CA LEU A 175 6.73 -11.06 -13.78
C LEU A 175 5.48 -10.84 -14.65
N GLU A 176 4.56 -11.80 -14.62
CA GLU A 176 3.31 -11.73 -15.40
C GLU A 176 2.35 -10.66 -14.86
N ILE A 177 2.13 -10.62 -13.54
CA ILE A 177 1.18 -9.67 -12.94
C ILE A 177 1.59 -8.21 -13.11
N LYS A 178 2.90 -7.96 -13.22
CA LYS A 178 3.43 -6.61 -13.48
C LYS A 178 3.02 -6.06 -14.84
N LYS A 179 2.71 -6.91 -15.83
CA LYS A 179 2.20 -6.49 -17.14
C LYS A 179 0.77 -5.96 -17.05
N GLU A 180 0.04 -6.33 -16.00
CA GLU A 180 -1.39 -6.05 -15.83
C GLU A 180 -1.68 -4.90 -14.85
N LEU A 181 -0.68 -4.09 -14.48
CA LEU A 181 -0.85 -2.97 -13.53
C LEU A 181 -2.03 -2.05 -13.87
N ASN A 182 -2.23 -1.76 -15.16
CA ASN A 182 -3.30 -0.88 -15.67
C ASN A 182 -4.68 -1.56 -15.78
N ASN A 183 -4.79 -2.88 -15.60
CA ASN A 183 -6.03 -3.61 -15.69
C ASN A 183 -6.34 -4.32 -14.37
N GLN A 184 -7.07 -3.65 -13.49
CA GLN A 184 -7.39 -4.18 -12.16
C GLN A 184 -8.05 -5.56 -12.21
N LYS A 185 -8.95 -5.83 -13.18
CA LYS A 185 -9.60 -7.14 -13.30
C LYS A 185 -8.61 -8.26 -13.57
N LYS A 186 -7.68 -8.06 -14.52
CA LYS A 186 -6.64 -9.04 -14.83
C LYS A 186 -5.63 -9.18 -13.70
N PHE A 187 -5.21 -8.06 -13.12
CA PHE A 187 -4.34 -8.04 -11.95
C PHE A 187 -4.95 -8.81 -10.76
N SER A 188 -6.24 -8.61 -10.48
CA SER A 188 -6.95 -9.33 -9.41
C SER A 188 -7.00 -10.84 -9.67
N LYS A 189 -7.22 -11.29 -10.92
CA LYS A 189 -7.17 -12.72 -11.26
C LYS A 189 -5.78 -13.32 -10.98
N GLN A 190 -4.72 -12.68 -11.44
CA GLN A 190 -3.35 -13.15 -11.20
C GLN A 190 -2.94 -13.06 -9.72
N SER A 191 -3.48 -12.09 -8.98
CA SER A 191 -3.29 -11.99 -7.53
C SER A 191 -3.80 -13.25 -6.81
N LEU A 192 -4.94 -13.80 -7.25
CA LEU A 192 -5.46 -15.05 -6.70
C LEU A 192 -4.55 -16.25 -6.97
N GLU A 193 -3.87 -16.29 -8.12
CA GLU A 193 -2.88 -17.33 -8.41
C GLU A 193 -1.64 -17.22 -7.49
N ILE A 194 -1.15 -16.01 -7.24
CA ILE A 194 -0.08 -15.77 -6.25
C ILE A 194 -0.50 -16.26 -4.86
N ILE A 195 -1.72 -15.92 -4.43
CA ILE A 195 -2.25 -16.32 -3.12
C ILE A 195 -2.33 -17.84 -2.99
N LYS A 196 -2.77 -18.56 -4.04
CA LYS A 196 -2.81 -20.03 -4.05
C LYS A 196 -1.42 -20.64 -3.84
N LYS A 197 -0.35 -20.03 -4.38
CA LYS A 197 1.03 -20.50 -4.20
C LYS A 197 1.52 -20.29 -2.77
N ILE A 198 1.22 -19.14 -2.18
CA ILE A 198 1.64 -18.79 -0.81
C ILE A 198 0.94 -19.68 0.23
N LYS A 199 -0.36 -20.01 0.04
CA LYS A 199 -1.13 -20.84 0.98
C LYS A 199 -0.68 -22.30 1.08
N LYS A 200 0.17 -22.78 0.16
CA LYS A 200 0.74 -24.14 0.24
C LYS A 200 1.86 -24.23 1.29
N PHE A 201 2.21 -23.12 1.93
CA PHE A 201 3.17 -22.98 3.01
C PHE A 201 2.46 -22.62 4.31
#